data_AF-U6D1H0-F1
#
_entry.id   AF-U6D1H0-F1
#
_cell.length_a   1.000
_cell.length_b   1.000
_cell.length_c   1.000
_cell.angle_alpha   90.00
_cell.angle_beta   90.00
_cell.angle_gamma   90.00
#
_symmetry.space_group_name_H-M   'P 1'
#
loop_
_entity.id
_entity.type
_entity.pdbx_description
1 polymer ?
#
loop_
_entity_poly.entity_id
_entity_poly.type
_entity_poly.pdbx_seq_one_letter_code
_entity_poly.pdbx_strand_id
1 'polypeptide(L)'
;ETMGNATAICSDKTGTLTTNRMTVVQSYLGDTHYKEVPAPSTLTPKILDLLVHAISINSAYTTKILPPEKEGALPRQVGNKTECALLGFVLDLKRDFQPVREQIPEDKLYKVYTFNSVR
;
A
#
# COMPACT_ATOMS: atom_id res chain seq x y z
N GLU A 1 -23.14 -14.41 -33.76
CA GLU A 1 -23.30 -14.45 -32.29
C GLU A 1 -22.30 -15.44 -31.73
N THR A 2 -21.26 -14.97 -31.03
CA THR A 2 -20.07 -15.80 -30.73
C THR A 2 -19.91 -16.12 -29.24
N MET A 3 -20.44 -15.27 -28.34
CA MET A 3 -20.40 -15.53 -26.90
C MET A 3 -21.57 -16.40 -26.39
N GLY A 4 -22.69 -16.48 -27.10
CA GLY A 4 -23.87 -17.26 -26.68
C GLY A 4 -23.67 -18.78 -26.66
N ASN A 5 -22.66 -19.29 -27.39
CA ASN A 5 -22.32 -20.71 -27.47
C ASN A 5 -21.02 -21.07 -26.73
N ALA A 6 -20.49 -20.17 -25.89
CA ALA A 6 -19.26 -20.44 -25.15
C ALA A 6 -19.50 -21.52 -24.07
N THR A 7 -18.78 -22.64 -24.14
CA THR A 7 -18.84 -23.73 -23.15
C THR A 7 -17.74 -23.65 -22.09
N ALA A 8 -16.73 -22.79 -22.31
CA ALA A 8 -15.62 -22.56 -21.39
C ALA A 8 -15.13 -21.12 -21.47
N ILE A 9 -14.71 -20.55 -20.33
CA ILE A 9 -14.05 -19.25 -20.23
C ILE A 9 -12.69 -19.47 -19.56
N CYS A 10 -11.61 -19.22 -20.29
CA CYS A 10 -10.26 -19.22 -19.74
C CYS A 10 -9.87 -17.76 -19.47
N SER A 11 -9.82 -17.36 -18.20
CA SER A 11 -9.48 -15.98 -17.80
C SER A 11 -8.14 -15.92 -17.08
N ASP A 12 -7.38 -14.88 -17.39
CA ASP A 12 -6.19 -14.52 -16.62
C ASP A 12 -6.57 -14.02 -15.23
N LYS A 13 -5.71 -14.24 -14.23
CA LYS A 13 -5.99 -13.79 -12.86
C LYS A 13 -5.73 -12.29 -12.69
N THR A 14 -4.57 -11.83 -13.15
CA THR A 14 -4.05 -10.50 -12.84
C THR A 14 -4.48 -9.50 -13.89
N GLY A 15 -5.24 -8.47 -13.49
CA GLY A 15 -5.78 -7.48 -14.43
C GLY A 15 -7.11 -7.87 -15.09
N THR A 16 -7.59 -9.10 -14.86
CA THR A 16 -8.93 -9.54 -15.30
C THR A 16 -9.78 -9.95 -14.10
N LEU A 17 -9.39 -10.99 -13.33
CA LEU A 17 -10.13 -11.38 -12.12
C LEU A 17 -9.78 -10.50 -10.90
N THR A 18 -8.58 -9.92 -10.89
CA THR A 18 -8.08 -9.07 -9.81
C THR A 18 -7.68 -7.71 -10.37
N THR A 19 -7.75 -6.67 -9.54
CA THR A 19 -7.48 -5.27 -9.90
C THR A 19 -6.00 -4.97 -10.18
N ASN A 20 -5.14 -6.00 -10.22
CA ASN A 20 -3.69 -5.86 -10.38
C ASN A 20 -3.04 -4.91 -9.36
N ARG A 21 -3.68 -4.75 -8.21
CA ARG A 21 -3.33 -3.83 -7.13
C ARG A 21 -3.13 -4.60 -5.84
N MET A 22 -2.02 -4.35 -5.16
CA MET A 22 -1.83 -4.89 -3.81
C MET A 22 -2.46 -3.96 -2.78
N THR A 23 -3.05 -4.56 -1.75
CA THR A 23 -3.63 -3.88 -0.60
C THR A 23 -3.29 -4.67 0.66
N VAL A 24 -3.18 -3.98 1.80
CA VAL A 24 -3.05 -4.64 3.09
C VAL A 24 -4.44 -5.10 3.52
N VAL A 25 -4.61 -6.42 3.59
CA VAL A 25 -5.90 -7.04 3.96
C VAL A 25 -6.00 -7.32 5.45
N GLN A 26 -4.88 -7.62 6.10
CA GLN A 26 -4.80 -7.99 7.50
C GLN A 26 -3.52 -7.41 8.11
N SER A 27 -3.55 -7.13 9.41
CA SER A 27 -2.38 -6.62 10.14
C SER A 27 -2.30 -7.22 11.54
N TYR A 28 -1.09 -7.42 12.04
CA TYR A 28 -0.85 -7.84 13.41
C TYR A 28 -0.12 -6.72 14.14
N LEU A 29 -0.81 -6.04 15.05
CA LEU A 29 -0.33 -4.80 15.69
C LEU A 29 -0.64 -4.87 17.18
N GLY A 30 0.36 -4.64 18.04
CA GLY A 30 0.18 -4.62 19.50
C GLY A 30 -0.47 -5.90 20.04
N ASP A 31 0.07 -7.06 19.65
CA ASP A 31 -0.44 -8.39 20.01
C ASP A 31 -1.88 -8.69 19.61
N THR A 32 -2.42 -7.93 18.65
CA THR A 32 -3.77 -8.10 18.12
C THR A 32 -3.75 -8.35 16.62
N HIS A 33 -4.46 -9.41 16.19
CA HIS A 33 -4.66 -9.70 14.77
C HIS A 33 -5.93 -9.03 14.24
N TYR A 34 -5.76 -8.07 13.34
CA TYR A 34 -6.84 -7.38 12.65
C TYR A 34 -7.06 -7.99 11.27
N LYS A 35 -8.29 -8.48 11.04
CA LYS A 35 -8.70 -9.06 9.75
C LYS A 35 -9.11 -8.01 8.71
N GLU A 36 -9.19 -6.76 9.13
CA GLU A 36 -9.51 -5.57 8.35
C GLU A 36 -8.62 -4.42 8.84
N VAL A 37 -8.62 -3.28 8.15
CA VAL A 37 -7.88 -2.10 8.61
C VAL A 37 -8.47 -1.60 9.93
N PRO A 38 -7.71 -1.55 11.04
CA PRO A 38 -8.23 -1.06 12.30
C PRO A 38 -8.57 0.43 12.25
N ALA A 39 -9.57 0.84 13.02
CA ALA A 39 -9.80 2.26 13.23
C ALA A 39 -8.60 2.88 13.98
N PRO A 40 -8.14 4.10 13.64
CA PRO A 40 -6.95 4.68 14.26
C PRO A 40 -7.05 4.85 15.78
N SER A 41 -8.27 5.03 16.30
CA SER A 41 -8.57 5.11 17.74
C SER A 41 -8.35 3.80 18.51
N THR A 42 -8.34 2.66 17.81
CA THR A 42 -8.11 1.34 18.41
C THR A 42 -6.63 1.02 18.59
N LEU A 43 -5.76 1.76 17.91
CA LEU A 43 -4.32 1.63 18.02
C LEU A 43 -3.79 2.60 19.07
N THR A 44 -2.81 2.16 19.85
CA THR A 44 -2.10 3.10 20.73
C THR A 44 -1.38 4.15 19.88
N PRO A 45 -1.30 5.42 20.33
CA PRO A 45 -0.64 6.47 19.57
C PRO A 45 0.80 6.11 19.18
N LYS A 46 1.52 5.40 20.07
CA LYS A 46 2.89 4.94 19.84
C LYS A 46 2.98 3.94 18.68
N ILE A 47 2.06 2.97 18.60
CA ILE A 47 2.05 1.98 17.50
C ILE A 47 1.73 2.68 16.18
N LEU A 48 0.72 3.56 16.19
CA LEU A 48 0.30 4.27 15.00
C LEU A 48 1.42 5.18 14.46
N ASP A 49 2.07 5.93 15.34
CA ASP A 49 3.18 6.81 14.97
C ASP A 49 4.37 6.03 14.41
N LEU A 50 4.77 4.95 15.08
CA LEU A 50 5.84 4.07 14.63
C LEU A 50 5.53 3.47 13.26
N LEU A 51 4.28 3.02 13.05
CA LEU A 51 3.84 2.42 11.79
C LEU A 51 3.90 3.41 10.63
N VAL A 52 3.39 4.63 10.84
CA VAL A 52 3.43 5.71 9.84
C VAL A 52 4.88 6.05 9.49
N HIS A 53 5.75 6.24 10.49
CA HIS A 53 7.16 6.54 10.25
C HIS A 53 7.89 5.40 9.53
N ALA A 54 7.74 4.16 10.02
CA ALA A 54 8.40 3.01 9.45
C ALA A 54 8.03 2.80 7.97
N ILE A 55 6.74 2.88 7.64
CA ILE A 55 6.29 2.73 6.25
C ILE A 55 6.78 3.88 5.38
N SER A 56 6.68 5.12 5.86
CA SER A 56 7.00 6.33 5.08
C SER A 56 8.48 6.37 4.68
N ILE A 57 9.38 5.99 5.59
CA ILE A 57 10.84 6.06 5.43
C ILE A 57 11.39 4.85 4.67
N ASN A 58 10.85 3.64 4.91
CA ASN A 58 11.39 2.42 4.31
C ASN A 58 10.80 2.09 2.93
N SER A 59 9.79 2.82 2.47
CA SER A 59 9.29 2.72 1.09
C SER A 59 10.07 3.69 0.20
N ALA A 60 10.38 3.29 -1.03
CA ALA A 60 11.03 4.19 -1.98
C ALA A 60 10.30 5.55 -2.10
N TYR A 61 11.05 6.65 -2.12
CA TYR A 61 10.47 8.00 -2.18
C TYR A 61 9.85 8.30 -3.56
N THR A 62 10.26 7.55 -4.58
CA THR A 62 9.64 7.51 -5.90
C THR A 62 8.28 6.80 -5.91
N THR A 63 7.97 5.99 -4.89
CA THR A 63 6.68 5.32 -4.75
C THR A 63 5.61 6.33 -4.32
N LYS A 64 4.52 6.41 -5.09
CA LYS A 64 3.44 7.41 -4.95
C LYS A 64 2.07 6.77 -5.11
N ILE A 65 1.13 7.26 -4.30
CA ILE A 65 -0.30 7.05 -4.51
C ILE A 65 -0.86 8.38 -4.99
N LEU A 66 -1.34 8.38 -6.22
CA LEU A 66 -1.84 9.58 -6.89
C LEU A 66 -3.37 9.51 -6.98
N PRO A 67 -4.03 10.68 -7.10
CA PRO A 67 -5.46 10.72 -7.38
C PRO A 67 -5.84 9.87 -8.60
N PRO A 68 -7.08 9.37 -8.65
CA PRO A 68 -7.57 8.64 -9.81
C PRO A 68 -7.60 9.54 -11.05
N GLU A 69 -7.31 8.95 -12.22
CA GLU A 69 -7.34 9.67 -13.50
C GLU A 69 -8.77 9.98 -13.98
N LYS A 70 -9.76 9.23 -13.48
CA LYS A 70 -11.18 9.39 -13.79
C LYS A 70 -11.97 9.44 -12.49
N GLU A 71 -13.02 10.24 -12.49
CA GLU A 71 -13.94 10.32 -11.35
C GLU A 71 -14.54 8.94 -11.05
N GLY A 72 -14.52 8.54 -9.78
CA GLY A 72 -14.96 7.21 -9.33
C GLY A 72 -13.97 6.06 -9.56
N ALA A 73 -12.83 6.29 -10.21
CA ALA A 73 -11.80 5.26 -10.35
C ALA A 73 -10.92 5.12 -9.08
N LEU A 74 -10.16 4.03 -9.02
CA LEU A 74 -9.23 3.79 -7.92
C LEU A 74 -7.99 4.70 -8.01
N PRO A 75 -7.37 5.07 -6.87
CA PRO A 75 -6.10 5.78 -6.84
C PRO A 75 -5.02 5.09 -7.65
N ARG A 76 -4.22 5.88 -8.38
CA ARG A 76 -3.14 5.38 -9.23
C ARG A 76 -1.90 5.10 -8.39
N GLN A 77 -1.38 3.89 -8.47
CA GLN A 77 -0.16 3.46 -7.80
C GLN A 77 1.03 3.58 -8.75
N VAL A 78 2.10 4.23 -8.29
CA VAL A 78 3.37 4.37 -9.02
C VAL A 78 4.48 3.85 -8.13
N GLY A 79 5.30 2.93 -8.64
CA GLY A 79 6.38 2.27 -7.89
C GLY A 79 6.10 0.80 -7.61
N ASN A 80 6.75 0.25 -6.59
CA ASN A 80 6.55 -1.15 -6.21
C ASN A 80 5.15 -1.36 -5.64
N LYS A 81 4.44 -2.40 -6.09
CA LYS A 81 3.05 -2.67 -5.67
C LYS A 81 2.92 -2.94 -4.18
N THR A 82 3.90 -3.61 -3.57
CA THR A 82 3.92 -3.89 -2.13
C THR A 82 4.11 -2.60 -1.33
N GLU A 83 5.04 -1.75 -1.73
CA GLU A 83 5.23 -0.44 -1.10
C GLU A 83 3.99 0.45 -1.26
N CYS A 84 3.37 0.44 -2.45
CA CYS A 84 2.10 1.15 -2.67
C CYS A 84 0.98 0.61 -1.78
N ALA A 85 0.96 -0.69 -1.49
CA ALA A 85 -0.01 -1.27 -0.57
C ALA A 85 0.21 -0.75 0.86
N LEU A 86 1.47 -0.67 1.30
CA LEU A 86 1.83 -0.14 2.62
C LEU A 86 1.53 1.36 2.75
N LEU A 87 1.88 2.18 1.74
CA LEU A 87 1.49 3.59 1.72
C LEU A 87 -0.04 3.75 1.71
N GLY A 88 -0.75 2.85 1.02
CA GLY A 88 -2.22 2.83 1.00
C GLY A 88 -2.78 2.53 2.39
N PHE A 89 -2.15 1.59 3.10
CA PHE A 89 -2.51 1.26 4.47
C PHE A 89 -2.37 2.45 5.43
N VAL A 90 -1.33 3.28 5.26
CA VAL A 90 -1.18 4.54 6.03
C VAL A 90 -2.35 5.50 5.77
N LEU A 91 -2.75 5.66 4.51
CA LEU A 91 -3.90 6.50 4.13
C LEU A 91 -5.22 5.94 4.69
N ASP A 92 -5.41 4.62 4.66
CA ASP A 92 -6.59 3.95 5.20
C ASP A 92 -6.68 4.13 6.73
N LEU A 93 -5.54 4.17 7.42
CA LEU A 93 -5.40 4.56 8.84
C LEU A 93 -5.56 6.07 9.10
N LYS A 94 -6.05 6.85 8.12
CA LYS A 94 -6.33 8.29 8.25
C LYS A 94 -5.10 9.07 8.71
N ARG A 95 -3.94 8.72 8.16
CA ARG A 95 -2.66 9.40 8.35
C ARG A 95 -2.07 9.76 6.99
N ASP A 96 -1.22 10.78 6.98
CA ASP A 96 -0.48 11.20 5.80
C ASP A 96 1.00 10.88 5.97
N PHE A 97 1.60 10.26 4.95
CA PHE A 97 3.01 9.90 4.91
C PHE A 97 3.88 11.04 4.35
N GLN A 98 3.29 12.03 3.65
CA GLN A 98 4.05 13.14 3.06
C GLN A 98 4.76 14.00 4.12
N PRO A 99 4.12 14.40 5.25
CA PRO A 99 4.80 15.22 6.25
C PRO A 99 6.03 14.52 6.84
N VAL A 100 6.01 13.19 7.00
CA VAL A 100 7.16 12.43 7.49
C VAL A 100 8.31 12.49 6.47
N ARG A 101 8.00 12.34 5.18
CA ARG A 101 8.98 12.43 4.09
C ARG A 101 9.52 13.85 3.89
N GLU A 102 8.75 14.88 4.20
CA GLU A 102 9.21 16.27 4.19
C GLU A 102 10.15 16.57 5.37
N GLN A 103 9.87 16.01 6.55
CA GLN A 103 10.75 16.13 7.72
C GLN A 103 12.06 15.35 7.52
N ILE A 104 11.98 14.19 6.87
CA ILE A 104 13.10 13.29 6.58
C ILE A 104 13.18 13.10 5.05
N PRO A 105 13.69 14.10 4.30
CA PRO A 105 13.86 13.96 2.86
C PRO A 105 14.97 12.96 2.52
N GLU A 106 14.94 12.45 1.30
CA GLU A 106 15.83 11.39 0.83
C GLU A 106 17.32 11.75 0.95
N ASP A 107 17.68 13.02 0.76
CA ASP A 107 19.05 13.54 0.89
C ASP A 107 19.58 13.55 2.33
N LYS A 108 18.70 13.50 3.34
CA LYS A 108 19.11 13.28 4.74
C LYS A 108 19.49 11.82 5.03
N LEU A 109 19.17 10.88 4.13
CA LEU A 109 19.51 9.47 4.30
C LEU A 109 20.94 9.24 3.81
N TYR A 110 21.86 8.98 4.73
CA TYR A 110 23.25 8.68 4.39
C TYR A 110 23.39 7.47 3.45
N LYS A 111 22.56 6.43 3.67
CA LYS A 111 22.52 5.23 2.83
C LYS A 111 21.21 4.47 3.04
N VAL A 112 20.62 4.02 1.93
CA VAL A 112 19.45 3.15 1.93
C VAL A 112 19.87 1.78 1.38
N TYR A 113 19.57 0.73 2.12
CA TYR A 113 19.79 -0.64 1.67
C TYR A 113 18.49 -1.18 1.09
N THR A 114 18.52 -1.56 -0.18
CA THR A 114 17.38 -2.20 -0.83
C THR A 114 17.20 -3.62 -0.32
N PHE A 115 15.98 -4.14 -0.47
CA PHE A 115 15.71 -5.55 -0.21
C PHE A 115 16.65 -6.45 -1.02
N ASN A 116 17.26 -7.42 -0.36
CA ASN A 116 18.15 -8.41 -0.97
C ASN A 116 17.76 -9.79 -0.45
N SER A 117 17.44 -10.72 -1.34
CA SER A 117 16.94 -12.06 -1.02
C SER A 117 18.02 -13.04 -0.54
N VAL A 118 19.29 -12.62 -0.46
CA VAL A 118 20.40 -13.45 0.00
C VAL A 118 20.42 -13.61 1.54
N ARG A 119 19.58 -12.86 2.27
CA ARG A 119 19.39 -13.01 3.71
C ARG A 119 17.91 -13.03 4.08
#